data_AF-A0A2V6NPM1-F1
#
_entry.id   AF-A0A2V6NPM1-F1
#
_cell.length_a   1.000
_cell.length_b   1.000
_cell.length_c   1.000
_cell.angle_alpha   90.00
_cell.angle_beta   90.00
_cell.angle_gamma   90.00
#
_symmetry.space_group_name_H-M   'P 1'
#
loop_
_entity.id
_entity.type
_entity.pdbx_description
1 polymer ?
#
loop_
_entity_poly.entity_id
_entity_poly.type
_entity_poly.pdbx_seq_one_letter_code
_entity_poly.pdbx_strand_id
1 'polypeptide(L)'
;MEKLLREMQGATKRSARFRCVIALAKNGKLMTTVAGEVGGRITKSPRGGKGFGYDPIFIPEGFEETFAELPSETKNAVSHRAKAVAELVRYFNTARRLARN
;
A
#
# COMPACT_ATOMS: atom_id res chain seq x y z
N MET A 1 -11.29 7.61 9.76
CA MET A 1 -11.30 8.52 8.59
C MET A 1 -11.66 9.96 8.98
N GLU A 2 -12.77 10.17 9.69
CA GLU A 2 -13.24 11.51 10.10
C GLU A 2 -12.18 12.37 10.79
N LYS A 3 -11.43 11.81 11.76
CA LYS A 3 -10.32 12.51 12.41
C LYS A 3 -9.33 13.07 11.39
N LEU A 4 -8.82 12.23 10.48
CA LEU A 4 -7.85 12.65 9.48
C LEU A 4 -8.39 13.78 8.59
N LEU A 5 -9.63 13.67 8.11
CA LEU A 5 -10.23 14.71 7.27
C LEU A 5 -10.38 16.05 8.01
N ARG A 6 -10.74 16.01 9.30
CA ARG A 6 -10.82 17.18 10.18
C ARG A 6 -9.46 17.84 10.38
N GLU A 7 -8.45 17.06 10.72
CA GLU A 7 -7.08 17.57 10.91
C GLU A 7 -6.49 18.16 9.62
N MET A 8 -6.93 17.64 8.46
CA MET A 8 -6.52 18.16 7.15
C MET A 8 -7.44 19.27 6.62
N GLN A 9 -8.36 19.81 7.41
CA GLN A 9 -9.23 20.91 6.97
C GLN A 9 -8.38 22.15 6.66
N GLY A 10 -8.59 22.78 5.50
CA GLY A 10 -7.79 23.92 5.03
C GLY A 10 -6.40 23.57 4.47
N ALA A 11 -5.92 22.33 4.61
CA ALA A 11 -4.63 21.92 4.09
C ALA A 11 -4.62 21.91 2.54
N THR A 12 -3.71 22.70 1.96
CA THR A 12 -3.49 22.79 0.51
C THR A 12 -2.63 21.64 -0.02
N LYS A 13 -1.61 21.21 0.75
CA LYS A 13 -0.78 20.04 0.45
C LYS A 13 -1.40 18.80 1.09
N ARG A 14 -1.94 17.91 0.26
CA ARG A 14 -2.63 16.68 0.70
C ARG A 14 -1.96 15.41 0.22
N SER A 15 -0.69 15.48 -0.19
CA SER A 15 0.07 14.30 -0.58
C SER A 15 0.20 13.34 0.60
N ALA A 16 0.08 12.04 0.31
CA ALA A 16 0.19 10.98 1.29
C ALA A 16 0.73 9.72 0.62
N ARG A 17 1.13 8.74 1.42
CA ARG A 17 1.46 7.41 0.92
C ARG A 17 0.92 6.33 1.83
N PHE A 18 0.53 5.22 1.22
CA PHE A 18 0.44 3.97 1.95
C PHE A 18 1.79 3.24 1.89
N ARG A 19 2.19 2.64 3.01
CA ARG A 19 3.41 1.83 3.12
C ARG A 19 3.09 0.51 3.82
N CYS A 20 3.51 -0.60 3.22
CA CYS A 20 3.45 -1.94 3.80
C CYS A 20 4.88 -2.41 4.04
N VAL A 21 5.16 -2.96 5.23
CA VAL A 21 6.41 -3.65 5.55
C VAL A 21 6.05 -5.07 5.96
N ILE A 22 6.71 -6.06 5.36
CA ILE A 22 6.55 -7.48 5.68
C ILE A 22 7.85 -7.97 6.30
N ALA A 23 7.77 -8.51 7.51
CA ALA A 23 8.88 -9.17 8.19
C ALA A 23 8.78 -10.69 8.00
N LEU A 24 9.80 -11.30 7.39
CA LEU A 24 9.91 -12.74 7.28
C LEU A 24 10.81 -13.25 8.41
N ALA A 25 10.28 -14.12 9.26
CA ALA A 25 11.03 -14.75 10.34
C ALA A 25 10.94 -16.28 10.25
N LYS A 26 12.00 -16.96 10.67
CA LYS A 26 12.07 -18.43 10.76
C LYS A 26 12.83 -18.82 12.02
N ASN A 27 12.30 -19.79 12.77
CA ASN A 27 12.89 -20.29 14.02
C ASN A 27 13.22 -19.17 15.02
N GLY A 28 12.29 -18.23 15.18
CA GLY A 28 12.45 -17.08 16.09
C GLY A 28 13.46 -16.03 15.63
N LYS A 29 14.06 -16.16 14.44
CA LYS A 29 15.01 -15.18 13.89
C LYS A 29 14.42 -14.44 12.69
N LEU A 30 14.57 -13.12 12.69
CA LEU A 30 14.24 -12.27 11.54
C LEU A 30 15.20 -12.58 10.39
N MET A 31 14.66 -12.98 9.25
CA MET A 31 15.44 -13.28 8.05
C MET A 31 15.61 -12.03 7.18
N THR A 32 14.51 -11.29 6.98
CA THR A 32 14.50 -10.06 6.19
C THR A 32 13.24 -9.25 6.46
N THR A 33 13.27 -7.97 6.09
CA THR A 33 12.09 -7.13 5.94
C THR A 33 12.05 -6.60 4.51
N VAL A 34 10.88 -6.70 3.87
CA VAL A 34 10.62 -6.07 2.57
C VAL A 34 9.52 -5.04 2.71
N ALA A 35 9.49 -4.06 1.81
CA ALA A 35 8.50 -3.00 1.85
C ALA A 35 7.94 -2.68 0.47
N GLY A 36 6.75 -2.10 0.45
CA GLY A 36 6.12 -1.56 -0.73
C GLY A 36 5.35 -0.30 -0.38
N GLU A 37 5.32 0.66 -1.31
CA GLU A 37 4.64 1.93 -1.10
C GLU A 37 3.93 2.44 -2.37
N VAL A 38 2.88 3.21 -2.13
CA VAL A 38 2.11 3.89 -3.18
C VAL A 38 1.89 5.32 -2.70
N GLY A 39 2.41 6.27 -3.47
CA GLY A 39 2.12 7.68 -3.33
C GLY A 39 0.73 8.01 -3.83
N GLY A 40 0.21 9.15 -3.39
CA GLY A 40 -1.14 9.59 -3.71
C GLY A 40 -1.52 10.84 -2.96
N ARG A 41 -2.82 11.10 -2.89
CA ARG A 41 -3.38 12.28 -2.22
C ARG A 41 -4.64 11.94 -1.43
N ILE A 42 -4.86 12.69 -0.36
CA ILE A 42 -6.06 12.59 0.47
C ILE A 42 -7.17 13.48 -0.10
N THR A 43 -8.36 12.93 -0.30
CA THR A 43 -9.54 13.69 -0.76
C THR A 43 -10.08 14.60 0.34
N LYS A 44 -11.03 15.49 -0.01
CA LYS A 44 -11.74 16.34 0.97
C LYS A 44 -12.92 15.62 1.62
N SER A 45 -13.49 14.62 0.94
CA SER A 45 -14.62 13.82 1.38
C SER A 45 -14.45 12.37 0.91
N PRO A 46 -15.02 11.39 1.63
CA PRO A 46 -14.94 9.99 1.22
C PRO A 46 -15.72 9.73 -0.07
N ARG A 47 -15.22 8.82 -0.90
CA ARG A 47 -15.87 8.32 -2.11
C ARG A 47 -15.67 6.81 -2.24
N GLY A 48 -16.60 6.11 -2.87
CA GLY A 48 -16.58 4.65 -2.99
C GLY A 48 -17.00 3.90 -1.72
N GLY A 49 -17.25 2.60 -1.87
CA GLY A 49 -17.75 1.73 -0.80
C GLY A 49 -17.00 0.40 -0.64
N LYS A 50 -15.94 0.19 -1.42
CA LYS A 50 -15.13 -1.04 -1.39
C LYS A 50 -13.90 -0.85 -0.50
N GLY A 51 -13.22 -1.95 -0.18
CA GLY A 51 -11.98 -1.90 0.60
C GLY A 51 -12.21 -1.63 2.09
N PHE A 52 -11.26 -0.97 2.75
CA PHE A 52 -11.28 -0.73 4.19
C PHE A 52 -10.40 0.47 4.59
N GLY A 53 -10.51 0.89 5.85
CA GLY A 53 -9.63 1.90 6.43
C GLY A 53 -9.72 3.26 5.74
N TYR A 54 -8.61 3.70 5.13
CA TYR A 54 -8.52 5.01 4.46
C TYR A 54 -8.73 4.93 2.93
N ASP A 55 -9.07 3.75 2.40
CA ASP A 55 -9.32 3.58 0.97
C ASP A 55 -10.31 4.60 0.38
N PRO A 56 -11.42 4.97 1.07
CA PRO A 56 -12.38 5.93 0.52
C PRO A 56 -11.86 7.36 0.39
N ILE A 57 -10.70 7.69 0.93
CA ILE A 57 -10.14 9.04 0.88
C ILE A 57 -8.74 9.09 0.28
N PHE A 58 -8.22 7.98 -0.22
CA PHE A 58 -6.89 7.93 -0.81
C PHE A 58 -6.99 7.69 -2.32
N ILE A 59 -6.54 8.67 -3.10
CA ILE A 59 -6.37 8.56 -4.55
C ILE A 59 -4.90 8.23 -4.81
N PRO A 60 -4.57 7.03 -5.33
CA PRO A 60 -3.20 6.68 -5.71
C PRO A 60 -2.71 7.53 -6.90
N GLU A 61 -1.40 7.75 -6.98
CA GLU A 61 -0.78 8.38 -8.15
C GLU A 61 -1.14 7.64 -9.45
N GLY A 62 -1.51 8.41 -10.48
CA GLY A 62 -1.92 7.88 -11.79
C GLY A 62 -3.41 7.52 -11.90
N PHE A 63 -4.22 7.79 -10.88
CA PHE A 63 -5.66 7.56 -10.88
C PHE A 63 -6.42 8.81 -10.44
N GLU A 64 -7.71 8.87 -10.78
CA GLU A 64 -8.64 9.90 -10.26
C GLU A 64 -9.61 9.33 -9.23
N GLU A 65 -9.80 8.01 -9.25
CA GLU A 65 -10.59 7.21 -8.33
C GLU A 65 -9.84 6.96 -7.02
N THR A 66 -10.58 6.94 -5.92
CA THR A 66 -10.05 6.45 -4.65
C THR A 66 -9.84 4.94 -4.69
N PHE A 67 -9.02 4.40 -3.79
CA PHE A 67 -8.89 2.94 -3.65
C PHE A 67 -10.21 2.22 -3.35
N ALA A 68 -11.22 2.91 -2.80
CA ALA A 68 -12.56 2.34 -2.57
C ALA A 68 -13.49 2.39 -3.79
N GLU A 69 -13.11 3.13 -4.83
CA GLU A 69 -13.82 3.22 -6.12
C GLU A 69 -13.24 2.22 -7.13
N LEU A 70 -11.93 1.95 -7.07
CA LEU A 70 -11.26 0.99 -7.96
C LEU A 70 -11.82 -0.44 -7.85
N PRO A 71 -11.81 -1.20 -8.97
CA PRO A 71 -11.97 -2.65 -8.92
C PRO A 71 -10.92 -3.31 -8.01
N SER A 72 -11.30 -4.41 -7.37
CA SER A 72 -10.43 -5.14 -6.45
C SER A 72 -9.17 -5.64 -7.16
N GLU A 73 -9.30 -6.07 -8.41
CA GLU A 73 -8.23 -6.56 -9.27
C GLU A 73 -7.20 -5.45 -9.53
N THR A 74 -7.67 -4.26 -9.93
CA THR A 74 -6.82 -3.09 -10.17
C THR A 74 -6.07 -2.68 -8.91
N LYS A 75 -6.78 -2.58 -7.79
CA LYS A 75 -6.17 -2.25 -6.49
C LYS A 75 -5.13 -3.30 -6.08
N ASN A 76 -5.44 -4.59 -6.25
CA ASN A 76 -4.54 -5.68 -5.93
C ASN A 76 -3.30 -5.70 -6.83
N ALA A 77 -3.35 -5.16 -8.04
CA ALA A 77 -2.17 -5.02 -8.89
C ALA A 77 -1.26 -3.87 -8.44
N VAL A 78 -1.83 -2.73 -8.01
CA VAL A 78 -1.05 -1.49 -7.80
C VAL A 78 -0.77 -1.16 -6.34
N SER A 79 -1.41 -1.82 -5.38
CA SER A 79 -1.32 -1.46 -3.96
C SER A 79 0.08 -1.62 -3.35
N HIS A 80 0.33 -0.85 -2.30
CA HIS A 80 1.53 -0.93 -1.47
C HIS A 80 1.79 -2.34 -0.92
N ARG A 81 0.72 -3.10 -0.58
CA ARG A 81 0.82 -4.50 -0.15
C ARG A 81 1.26 -5.40 -1.29
N ALA A 82 0.68 -5.25 -2.48
CA ALA A 82 1.07 -6.03 -3.65
C ALA A 82 2.55 -5.83 -4.00
N LYS A 83 3.02 -4.57 -3.96
CA LYS A 83 4.44 -4.24 -4.12
C LYS A 83 5.32 -4.90 -3.05
N ALA A 84 4.92 -4.86 -1.78
CA ALA A 84 5.67 -5.53 -0.71
C ALA A 84 5.73 -7.06 -0.91
N VAL A 85 4.64 -7.68 -1.34
CA VAL A 85 4.60 -9.12 -1.65
C VAL A 85 5.49 -9.44 -2.87
N ALA A 86 5.50 -8.60 -3.89
CA ALA A 86 6.39 -8.77 -5.04
C ALA A 86 7.87 -8.72 -4.63
N GLU A 87 8.25 -7.82 -3.71
CA GLU A 87 9.59 -7.84 -3.11
C GLU A 87 9.89 -9.13 -2.33
N LEU A 88 8.90 -9.66 -1.58
CA LEU A 88 9.07 -10.93 -0.88
C LEU A 88 9.30 -12.10 -1.84
N VAL A 89 8.53 -12.15 -2.93
CA VAL A 89 8.69 -13.16 -3.99
C VAL A 89 10.08 -13.04 -4.64
N ARG A 90 10.55 -11.81 -4.92
CA ARG A 90 11.92 -11.57 -5.40
C ARG A 90 12.96 -12.13 -4.42
N TYR A 91 12.82 -11.85 -3.13
CA TYR A 91 13.72 -12.37 -2.09
C TYR A 91 13.79 -13.91 -2.13
N PHE A 92 12.65 -14.61 -2.18
CA PHE A 92 12.63 -16.07 -2.26
C PHE A 92 13.27 -16.62 -3.54
N ASN A 93 13.04 -15.96 -4.68
CA ASN A 93 13.62 -16.39 -5.95
C ASN A 93 15.14 -16.24 -5.98
N THR A 94 15.67 -15.16 -5.40
CA THR A 94 17.11 -14.95 -5.25
C THR A 94 17.74 -15.96 -4.30
N ALA A 95 17.15 -16.18 -3.12
CA ALA A 95 17.65 -17.16 -2.16
C ALA A 95 17.69 -18.60 -2.73
N ARG A 96 16.67 -19.00 -3.50
CA ARG A 96 16.63 -20.30 -4.19
C ARG A 96 17.70 -20.48 -5.27
N ARG A 97 18.20 -19.40 -5.88
CA ARG A 97 19.30 -19.47 -6.87
C ARG A 97 20.64 -19.67 -6.18
N LEU A 98 20.88 -18.94 -5.08
CA LEU A 98 22.12 -19.07 -4.30
C LEU A 98 22.29 -20.45 -3.65
N ALA A 99 21.20 -21.11 -3.25
CA ALA A 99 21.25 -22.44 -2.65
C ALA A 99 21.42 -23.60 -3.65
N ARG A 100 21.47 -23.33 -4.96
CA ARG A 100 21.60 -24.35 -6.03
C ARG A 100 22.96 -24.31 -6.75
N ASN A 101 23.82 -23.37 -6.39
CA ASN A 101 25.21 -23.28 -6.82
C ASN A 101 26.12 -23.65 -5.65
#